data_AF-A0A847XBH9-F1
#
_entry.id   AF-A0A847XBH9-F1
#
_cell.length_a   1.000
_cell.length_b   1.000
_cell.length_c   1.000
_cell.angle_alpha   90.00
_cell.angle_beta   90.00
_cell.angle_gamma   90.00
#
_symmetry.space_group_name_H-M   'P 1'
#
loop_
_entity.id
_entity.type
_entity.pdbx_description
1 polymer ?
#
loop_
_entity_poly.entity_id
_entity_poly.type
_entity_poly.pdbx_seq_one_letter_code
_entity_poly.pdbx_strand_id
1 'polypeptide(L)' 'MRNILLVCNAGMSTSILVKKMQEHAEKVGYECSIKAQPSAAIDEKEK' A
#
# COMPACT_ATOMS: atom_id res chain seq x y z
N MET A 1 -9.17 -10.99 -5.52
CA MET A 1 -8.66 -9.62 -5.31
C MET A 1 -7.81 -9.61 -4.04
N ARG A 2 -6.57 -9.10 -4.10
CA ARG A 2 -5.66 -9.04 -2.94
C ARG A 2 -5.51 -7.60 -2.45
N ASN A 3 -5.41 -7.42 -1.13
CA ASN A 3 -5.22 -6.12 -0.50
C ASN A 3 -3.82 -6.07 0.12
N ILE A 4 -3.05 -5.06 -0.23
CA ILE A 4 -1.67 -4.84 0.22
C ILE A 4 -1.65 -3.53 1.00
N LEU A 5 -1.34 -3.63 2.30
CA LEU A 5 -1.18 -2.48 3.19
C LEU A 5 0.31 -2.27 3.49
N LEU A 6 0.83 -1.09 3.17
CA LEU A 6 2.18 -0.67 3.52
C LEU A 6 2.12 0.17 4.80
N VAL A 7 2.94 -0.21 5.77
CA VAL A 7 3.03 0.47 7.07
C VAL A 7 4.36 1.19 7.15
N CYS A 8 4.36 2.48 7.48
CA CYS A 8 5.60 3.27 7.58
C CYS A 8 5.56 4.30 8.70
N ASN A 9 6.72 4.79 9.14
CA ASN A 9 6.83 5.75 10.23
C ASN A 9 6.86 7.23 9.77
N ALA A 10 7.05 7.49 8.46
CA ALA A 10 7.07 8.84 7.86
C ALA A 10 6.74 8.79 6.35
N GLY A 11 5.69 9.49 5.92
CA GLY A 11 4.86 9.13 4.75
C GLY A 11 5.29 9.57 3.33
N MET A 12 6.46 10.19 3.12
CA MET A 12 6.80 10.69 1.76
C MET A 12 7.37 9.61 0.82
N SER A 13 8.35 8.83 1.26
CA SER A 13 8.99 7.80 0.41
C SER A 13 8.05 6.65 0.05
N THR A 14 7.13 6.30 0.95
CA THR A 14 6.15 5.23 0.76
C THR A 14 5.11 5.57 -0.30
N SER A 15 4.72 6.85 -0.43
CA SER A 15 3.77 7.30 -1.46
C SER A 15 4.32 7.08 -2.87
N ILE A 16 5.63 7.31 -3.07
CA ILE A 16 6.32 7.05 -4.34
C ILE A 16 6.36 5.55 -4.64
N LEU A 17 6.62 4.72 -3.61
CA LEU A 17 6.62 3.27 -3.75
C LEU A 17 5.24 2.73 -4.14
N VAL A 18 4.16 3.18 -3.48
CA VAL A 18 2.79 2.78 -3.79
C VAL A 18 2.46 3.02 -5.26
N LYS A 19 2.79 4.20 -5.79
CA LYS A 19 2.55 4.55 -7.19
C LYS A 19 3.28 3.59 -8.14
N LYS A 20 4.57 3.31 -7.91
CA LYS A 20 5.35 2.37 -8.72
C LYS A 20 4.80 0.95 -8.66
N MET A 21 4.30 0.52 -7.50
CA MET A 21 3.69 -0.80 -7.33
C MET A 21 2.37 -0.90 -8.10
N GLN A 22 1.53 0.13 -8.09
CA GLN A 22 0.29 0.20 -8.87
C GLN A 22 0.59 0.13 -10.38
N GLU A 23 1.52 0.95 -10.86
CA GLU A 23 1.96 0.93 -12.27
C GLU A 23 2.51 -0.44 -12.69
N HIS A 24 3.24 -1.13 -11.82
CA HIS A 24 3.73 -2.47 -12.11
C HIS A 24 2.61 -3.52 -12.12
N ALA A 25 1.70 -3.47 -11.14
CA ALA A 25 0.55 -4.36 -11.06
C ALA A 25 -0.33 -4.28 -12.31
N GLU A 26 -0.58 -3.06 -12.82
CA GLU A 26 -1.28 -2.84 -14.09
C GLU A 26 -0.52 -3.46 -15.27
N LYS A 27 0.80 -3.26 -15.36
CA LYS A 27 1.64 -3.81 -16.45
C LYS A 27 1.63 -5.33 -16.51
N VAL A 28 1.55 -6.01 -15.37
CA VAL A 28 1.56 -7.48 -15.30
C VAL A 28 0.15 -8.07 -15.23
N GLY A 29 -0.90 -7.25 -15.30
CA GLY A 29 -2.29 -7.69 -15.21
C GLY A 29 -2.65 -8.27 -13.84
N TYR A 30 -2.00 -7.82 -12.78
CA TYR A 30 -2.21 -8.32 -11.43
C TYR A 30 -3.21 -7.44 -10.66
N GLU A 31 -4.37 -8.00 -10.37
CA GLU A 31 -5.45 -7.28 -9.69
C GLU A 31 -5.23 -7.23 -8.16
N CYS A 32 -4.85 -6.04 -7.66
CA CYS A 32 -4.71 -5.78 -6.23
C CYS A 32 -5.01 -4.34 -5.84
N SER A 33 -5.44 -4.14 -4.59
CA SER A 33 -5.53 -2.82 -3.95
C SER A 33 -4.28 -2.57 -3.12
N ILE A 34 -3.64 -1.42 -3.29
CA ILE A 34 -2.40 -1.05 -2.57
C ILE A 34 -2.66 0.28 -1.83
N LYS A 35 -2.43 0.30 -0.52
CA LYS A 35 -2.57 1.49 0.33
C LYS A 35 -1.37 1.63 1.26
N ALA A 36 -1.06 2.86 1.67
CA ALA A 36 -0.05 3.13 2.68
C ALA A 36 -0.66 3.90 3.86
N GLN A 37 -0.25 3.55 5.08
CA GLN A 37 -0.71 4.17 6.31
C GLN A 37 0.45 4.34 7.29
N PRO A 38 0.47 5.43 8.09
CA PRO A 38 1.40 5.54 9.20
C PRO A 38 1.18 4.40 10.20
N SER A 39 2.25 3.86 10.78
CA SER A 39 2.17 2.88 11.89
C SER A 39 1.28 3.37 13.03
N ALA A 40 1.35 4.65 13.36
CA ALA A 40 0.53 5.29 14.39
C ALA A 40 -0.98 5.33 14.07
N ALA A 41 -1.36 5.12 12.81
CA ALA A 41 -2.76 5.17 12.36
C ALA A 41 -3.37 3.77 12.20
N ILE A 42 -2.64 2.69 12.53
CA ILE A 42 -3.16 1.33 12.43
C ILE A 42 -3.83 0.94 13.74
N ASP A 43 -5.14 0.73 13.68
CA ASP A 43 -5.89 0.08 14.75
C ASP A 43 -5.91 -1.42 14.44
N GLU A 44 -5.39 -2.27 15.34
CA GLU A 44 -5.24 -3.72 15.15
C GLU A 44 -6.59 -4.48 15.08
N LYS A 45 -7.72 -3.78 14.94
CA LYS A 45 -9.08 -4.32 15.05
C LYS A 45 -9.84 -4.53 13.73
N GLU A 46 -9.24 -4.31 12.57
CA GLU A 46 -9.88 -4.72 11.31
C GLU A 46 -9.68 -6.23 11.08
N LYS A 47 -10.56 -7.02 11.68
CA LYS A 47 -10.82 -8.44 11.33
C LYS A 47 -11.91 -8.53 10.27
#